data_AF-A0A6J4T593-F1
#
_entry.id   AF-A0A6J4T593-F1
#
_cell.length_a   1.000
_cell.length_b   1.000
_cell.length_c   1.000
_cell.angle_alpha   90.00
_cell.angle_beta   90.00
_cell.angle_gamma   90.00
#
_symmetry.space_group_name_H-M   'P 1'
#
loop_
_entity.id
_entity.type
_entity.pdbx_description
1 polymer ?
#
loop_
_entity_poly.entity_id
_entity_poly.type
_entity_poly.pdbx_seq_one_letter_code
_entity_poly.pdbx_strand_id
1 'polypeptide(L)'
;MDAERHGRGSDDADDLLRRALLQPEAAASVALRVRGLALCEALTVIFHGRRDLGTVQTYVTHGGHGAGDAVAPSDLLRVPCDLDLADADTRREAEELYAAQAAALRDALLAADTVLALWREALSEVAAAPVGIERSVDLPVQLPAHRLMPVALVAPDRRLVVTAVCGARTLAEGRPPMGIALAQQDVTQVYALPDDPERCLEDFSDRAAEHARRLQEQLDKQDASVRRFMELNGDDGFHATG
;
A
#
# COMPACT_ATOMS: atom_id res chain seq x y z
N MET A 1 -17.20 29.39 -7.46
CA MET A 1 -15.92 30.09 -7.31
C MET A 1 -15.70 30.25 -5.82
N ASP A 2 -14.84 29.50 -5.14
CA ASP A 2 -13.64 28.81 -5.61
C ASP A 2 -13.41 27.49 -4.90
N ALA A 3 -13.02 26.51 -5.70
CA ALA A 3 -12.54 25.21 -5.28
C ALA A 3 -11.01 25.32 -5.20
N GLU A 4 -10.44 25.11 -4.02
CA GLU A 4 -9.03 24.74 -3.88
C GLU A 4 -8.80 24.07 -2.51
N ARG A 5 -8.99 22.76 -2.49
CA ARG A 5 -8.57 21.85 -1.42
C ARG A 5 -7.95 20.62 -2.09
N HIS A 6 -6.77 20.77 -2.68
CA HIS A 6 -5.94 19.66 -3.15
C HIS A 6 -4.47 20.08 -3.02
N GLY A 7 -3.65 19.34 -2.25
CA GLY A 7 -2.19 19.50 -2.25
C GLY A 7 -1.41 19.38 -0.94
N ARG A 8 -1.99 19.00 0.21
CA ARG A 8 -1.29 19.01 1.52
C ARG A 8 -0.64 17.69 1.98
N GLY A 9 -0.50 16.68 1.12
CA GLY A 9 0.00 15.36 1.54
C GLY A 9 1.51 15.13 1.36
N SER A 10 2.14 15.78 0.37
CA SER A 10 3.53 15.51 -0.01
C SER A 10 4.53 16.41 0.73
N ASP A 11 4.23 17.71 0.85
CA ASP A 11 5.14 18.68 1.48
C ASP A 11 5.35 18.42 2.99
N ASP A 12 4.36 17.88 3.70
CA ASP A 12 4.46 17.62 5.15
C ASP A 12 5.43 16.48 5.46
N ALA A 13 5.45 15.42 4.63
CA ALA A 13 6.35 14.28 4.84
C ALA A 13 7.81 14.66 4.57
N ASP A 14 8.06 15.43 3.50
CA ASP A 14 9.38 15.93 3.15
C ASP A 14 9.91 16.98 4.14
N ASP A 15 9.05 17.86 4.67
CA ASP A 15 9.43 18.81 5.73
C ASP A 15 9.69 18.11 7.07
N LEU A 16 8.90 17.09 7.41
CA LEU A 16 9.14 16.27 8.59
C LEU A 16 10.45 15.49 8.47
N LEU A 17 10.78 14.97 7.30
CA LEU A 17 12.05 14.31 6.99
C LEU A 17 13.23 15.29 7.08
N ARG A 18 13.07 16.50 6.50
CA ARG A 18 14.09 17.56 6.55
C ARG A 18 14.40 17.98 7.99
N ARG A 19 13.38 18.08 8.84
CA ARG A 19 13.54 18.35 10.29
C ARG A 19 14.21 17.19 11.03
N ALA A 20 13.89 15.94 10.67
CA ALA A 20 14.52 14.76 11.27
C ALA A 20 16.03 14.68 10.97
N LEU A 21 16.45 15.09 9.78
CA LEU A 21 17.88 15.20 9.42
C LEU A 21 18.62 16.31 10.19
N LEU A 22 17.90 17.31 10.71
CA LEU A 22 18.47 18.48 11.38
C LEU A 22 18.59 18.32 12.91
N GLN A 23 17.93 17.33 13.52
CA GLN A 23 17.96 17.09 14.97
C GLN A 23 18.10 15.59 15.32
N PRO A 24 19.24 14.96 15.05
CA PRO A 24 19.47 13.55 15.36
C PRO A 24 19.35 13.23 16.87
N GLU A 25 19.56 14.22 17.74
CA GLU A 25 19.39 14.12 19.20
C GLU A 25 17.91 13.92 19.64
N ALA A 26 16.96 14.26 18.76
CA ALA A 26 15.51 14.30 19.06
C ALA A 26 14.74 13.07 18.52
N ALA A 27 15.46 12.12 17.92
CA ALA A 27 14.92 10.92 17.33
C ALA A 27 15.71 9.67 17.73
N ALA A 28 15.03 8.53 17.78
CA ALA A 28 15.67 7.23 18.00
C ALA A 28 15.09 6.22 17.03
N SER A 29 15.93 5.32 16.51
CA SER A 29 15.52 4.27 15.58
C SER A 29 15.99 2.91 16.05
N VAL A 30 15.12 1.91 15.94
CA VAL A 30 15.47 0.51 16.13
C VAL A 30 15.05 -0.28 14.90
N ALA A 31 16.00 -1.06 14.37
CA ALA A 31 15.78 -1.90 13.19
C ALA A 31 15.71 -3.38 13.59
N LEU A 32 14.68 -4.06 13.11
CA LEU A 32 14.51 -5.50 13.21
C LEU A 32 14.56 -6.11 11.81
N ARG A 33 15.52 -7.02 11.61
CA ARG A 33 15.61 -7.79 10.37
C ARG A 33 14.70 -9.02 10.43
N VAL A 34 13.90 -9.21 9.38
CA VAL A 34 13.05 -10.37 9.15
C VAL A 34 13.66 -11.19 8.00
N ARG A 35 13.80 -12.49 8.20
CA ARG A 35 14.41 -13.46 7.26
C ARG A 35 13.56 -14.72 7.18
N GLY A 36 13.87 -15.60 6.24
CA GLY A 36 13.11 -16.85 6.03
C GLY A 36 11.78 -16.60 5.34
N LEU A 37 11.72 -15.53 4.55
CA LEU A 37 10.60 -15.19 3.69
C LEU A 37 10.67 -16.07 2.43
N ALA A 38 9.52 -16.39 1.86
CA ALA A 38 9.35 -17.21 0.66
C ALA A 38 9.62 -16.42 -0.63
N LEU A 39 9.24 -15.14 -0.72
CA LEU A 39 9.42 -14.30 -1.93
C LEU A 39 10.62 -13.35 -1.86
N CYS A 40 10.95 -12.88 -0.67
CA CYS A 40 12.07 -11.98 -0.42
C CYS A 40 13.18 -12.67 0.37
N GLU A 41 14.41 -12.18 0.27
CA GLU A 41 15.50 -12.69 1.12
C GLU A 41 15.37 -12.15 2.55
N ALA A 42 15.10 -10.85 2.67
CA ALA A 42 14.91 -10.16 3.93
C ALA A 42 14.02 -8.93 3.78
N LEU A 43 13.35 -8.58 4.88
CA LEU A 43 12.73 -7.28 5.09
C LEU A 43 13.29 -6.69 6.38
N THR A 44 13.23 -5.36 6.53
CA THR A 44 13.60 -4.69 7.78
C THR A 44 12.43 -3.85 8.27
N VAL A 45 12.02 -4.10 9.51
CA VAL A 45 11.08 -3.26 10.26
C VAL A 45 11.89 -2.20 10.99
N ILE A 46 11.47 -0.93 10.87
CA ILE A 46 12.12 0.19 11.54
C ILE A 46 11.08 0.88 12.42
N PHE A 47 11.32 0.90 13.72
CA PHE A 47 10.61 1.74 14.66
C PHE A 47 11.36 3.06 14.79
N HIS A 48 10.71 4.16 14.46
CA HIS A 48 11.30 5.48 14.47
C HIS A 48 10.54 6.40 15.43
N GLY A 49 11.12 6.61 16.61
CA GLY A 49 10.60 7.50 17.64
C GLY A 49 11.00 8.94 17.37
N ARG A 50 10.02 9.85 17.43
CA ARG A 50 10.23 11.28 17.22
C ARG A 50 9.59 12.10 18.32
N ARG A 51 10.41 12.88 19.03
CA ARG A 51 9.94 13.72 20.15
C ARG A 51 8.99 14.82 19.70
N ASP A 52 9.21 15.38 18.50
CA ASP A 52 8.37 16.44 17.93
C ASP A 52 7.01 15.94 17.44
N LEU A 53 6.91 14.67 17.04
CA LEU A 53 5.65 14.03 16.64
C LEU A 53 4.91 13.39 17.81
N GLY A 54 5.59 13.12 18.93
CA GLY A 54 5.00 12.46 20.09
C GLY A 54 4.57 11.01 19.83
N THR A 55 5.16 10.34 18.83
CA THR A 55 4.84 8.97 18.45
C THR A 55 6.07 8.19 17.98
N VAL A 56 5.98 6.86 18.00
CA VAL A 56 6.95 5.94 17.40
C VAL A 56 6.33 5.34 16.14
N GLN A 57 6.77 5.83 15.00
CA GLN A 57 6.25 5.39 13.71
C GLN A 57 6.92 4.11 13.25
N THR A 58 6.13 3.22 12.66
CA THR A 58 6.63 1.96 12.10
C THR A 58 6.73 2.02 10.59
N TYR A 59 7.88 1.59 10.07
CA TYR A 59 8.19 1.48 8.65
C TYR A 59 8.69 0.08 8.31
N VAL A 60 8.49 -0.34 7.07
CA VAL A 60 9.06 -1.57 6.51
C VAL A 60 9.79 -1.23 5.22
N THR A 61 11.00 -1.75 5.08
CA THR A 61 11.80 -1.61 3.86
C THR A 61 12.27 -2.97 3.37
N HIS A 62 12.53 -3.08 2.06
CA HIS A 62 13.08 -4.29 1.48
C HIS A 62 14.57 -4.43 1.82
N GLY A 63 15.03 -5.66 2.06
CA GLY A 63 16.42 -5.95 2.35
C GLY A 63 16.72 -6.08 3.84
N GLY A 64 17.95 -6.50 4.13
CA GLY A 64 18.41 -6.78 5.48
C GLY A 64 19.26 -5.65 6.04
N HIS A 65 18.65 -4.51 6.35
CA HIS A 65 19.33 -3.39 6.99
C HIS A 65 19.62 -3.70 8.47
N GLY A 66 20.69 -3.13 9.00
CA GLY A 66 21.12 -3.19 10.39
C GLY A 66 21.07 -1.84 11.07
N ALA A 67 21.43 -1.82 12.35
CA ALA A 67 21.54 -0.57 13.10
C ALA A 67 22.62 0.33 12.48
N GLY A 68 22.26 1.59 12.20
CA GLY A 68 23.16 2.59 11.62
C GLY A 68 23.21 2.62 10.10
N ASP A 69 22.54 1.69 9.41
CA ASP A 69 22.41 1.76 7.95
C ASP A 69 21.54 2.95 7.54
N ALA A 70 22.00 3.70 6.53
CA ALA A 70 21.18 4.72 5.90
C ALA A 70 20.16 4.06 4.97
N VAL A 71 18.88 4.40 5.15
CA VAL A 71 17.78 3.97 4.28
C VAL A 71 17.15 5.22 3.68
N ALA A 72 16.96 5.24 2.36
CA ALA A 72 16.35 6.39 1.73
C ALA A 72 14.86 6.47 2.14
N PRO A 73 14.31 7.67 2.29
CA PRO A 73 12.88 7.85 2.61
C PRO A 73 11.96 7.25 1.56
N SER A 74 12.37 7.25 0.29
CA SER A 74 11.69 6.58 -0.83
C SER A 74 11.68 5.05 -0.71
N ASP A 75 12.42 4.47 0.24
CA ASP A 75 12.47 3.04 0.47
C ASP A 75 11.71 2.63 1.75
N LEU A 76 11.08 3.59 2.44
CA LEU A 76 10.36 3.39 3.69
C LEU A 76 8.84 3.30 3.48
N LEU A 77 8.29 2.10 3.49
CA LEU A 77 6.85 1.90 3.50
C LEU A 77 6.30 2.14 4.91
N ARG A 78 5.44 3.15 5.07
CA ARG A 78 4.73 3.40 6.33
C ARG A 78 3.65 2.34 6.57
N VAL A 79 3.72 1.63 7.70
CA VAL A 79 2.73 0.61 8.10
C VAL A 79 1.94 1.12 9.30
N PRO A 80 0.59 1.11 9.29
CA PRO A 80 -0.26 1.77 10.29
C PRO A 80 -0.32 1.02 11.64
N CYS A 81 0.83 0.67 12.20
CA CYS A 81 0.98 -0.08 13.44
C CYS A 81 2.11 0.53 14.27
N ASP A 82 1.82 1.69 14.85
CA ASP A 82 2.78 2.44 15.64
C ASP A 82 3.02 1.76 16.98
N LEU A 83 4.26 1.82 17.45
CA LEU A 83 4.61 1.29 18.75
C LEU A 83 4.10 2.25 19.83
N ASP A 84 3.19 1.76 20.66
CA ASP A 84 2.73 2.47 21.84
C ASP A 84 3.43 1.90 23.08
N LEU A 85 4.13 2.79 23.80
CA LEU A 85 4.81 2.48 25.06
C LEU A 85 4.21 3.28 26.23
N ALA A 86 3.10 3.98 26.02
CA ALA A 86 2.52 4.88 27.02
C ALA A 86 2.08 4.14 28.31
N ASP A 87 1.69 2.87 28.18
CA ASP A 87 1.25 2.03 29.30
C ASP A 87 2.41 1.35 30.06
N ALA A 88 3.67 1.61 29.67
CA ALA A 88 4.83 1.07 30.38
C ALA A 88 5.26 1.98 31.53
N ASP A 89 5.02 1.53 32.77
CA ASP A 89 5.48 2.23 33.97
C ASP A 89 6.98 2.05 34.22
N THR A 90 7.56 1.00 33.67
CA THR A 90 8.98 0.65 33.83
C THR A 90 9.67 0.39 32.50
N ARG A 91 11.00 0.57 32.49
CA ARG A 91 11.85 0.21 31.35
C ARG A 91 11.66 -1.25 30.91
N ARG A 92 11.52 -2.17 31.87
CA ARG A 92 11.32 -3.59 31.59
C ARG A 92 10.00 -3.82 30.85
N GLU A 93 8.91 -3.19 31.29
CA GLU A 93 7.61 -3.27 30.60
C GLU A 93 7.67 -2.66 29.20
N ALA A 94 8.39 -1.55 29.01
CA ALA A 94 8.60 -0.98 27.69
C ALA A 94 9.38 -1.93 26.76
N GLU A 95 10.40 -2.61 27.28
CA GLU A 95 11.17 -3.63 26.55
C GLU A 95 10.29 -4.85 26.19
N GLU A 96 9.38 -5.26 27.08
CA GLU A 96 8.40 -6.34 26.85
C GLU A 96 7.37 -5.97 25.78
N LEU A 97 6.78 -4.76 25.84
CA LEU A 97 5.86 -4.26 24.82
C LEU A 97 6.53 -4.15 23.45
N TYR A 98 7.75 -3.61 23.41
CA TYR A 98 8.56 -3.57 22.20
C TYR A 98 8.78 -4.97 21.62
N ALA A 99 9.20 -5.93 22.44
CA ALA A 99 9.48 -7.30 22.00
C ALA A 99 8.21 -8.00 21.48
N ALA A 100 7.07 -7.78 22.13
CA ALA A 100 5.78 -8.31 21.70
C ALA A 100 5.37 -7.75 20.33
N GLN A 101 5.44 -6.43 20.15
CA GLN A 101 5.10 -5.77 18.88
C GLN A 101 6.05 -6.19 17.75
N ALA A 102 7.35 -6.29 18.04
CA ALA A 102 8.37 -6.76 17.12
C ALA A 102 8.11 -8.21 16.66
N ALA A 103 7.75 -9.10 17.58
CA ALA A 103 7.39 -10.49 17.26
C ALA A 103 6.12 -10.56 16.40
N ALA A 104 5.07 -9.81 16.78
CA ALA A 104 3.83 -9.75 16.04
C ALA A 104 4.02 -9.28 14.58
N LEU A 105 4.81 -8.21 14.37
CA LEU A 105 5.11 -7.71 13.03
C LEU A 105 5.93 -8.71 12.21
N ARG A 106 6.93 -9.36 12.82
CA ARG A 106 7.70 -10.42 12.14
C ARG A 106 6.78 -11.54 11.67
N ASP A 107 5.91 -12.03 12.56
CA ASP A 107 5.04 -13.17 12.26
C ASP A 107 4.00 -12.79 11.19
N ALA A 108 3.46 -11.58 11.25
CA ALA A 108 2.57 -11.04 10.21
C ALA A 108 3.26 -10.93 8.84
N LEU A 109 4.51 -10.44 8.79
CA LEU A 109 5.28 -10.34 7.55
C LEU A 109 5.60 -11.71 6.96
N LEU A 110 6.02 -12.67 7.79
CA LEU A 110 6.26 -14.06 7.37
C LEU A 110 4.99 -14.70 6.79
N ALA A 111 3.86 -14.55 7.48
CA ALA A 111 2.58 -15.07 7.02
C ALA A 111 2.17 -14.43 5.69
N ALA A 112 2.29 -13.11 5.57
CA ALA A 112 1.89 -12.38 4.38
C ALA A 112 2.75 -12.72 3.16
N ASP A 113 4.06 -12.84 3.35
CA ASP A 113 4.98 -13.24 2.29
C ASP A 113 4.75 -14.70 1.85
N THR A 114 4.46 -15.60 2.80
CA THR A 114 4.06 -16.98 2.51
C THR A 114 2.76 -17.04 1.71
N VAL A 115 1.75 -16.26 2.10
CA VAL A 115 0.48 -16.19 1.35
C VAL A 115 0.72 -15.63 -0.04
N LEU A 116 1.48 -14.54 -0.20
CA LEU A 116 1.82 -14.05 -1.53
C LEU A 116 2.55 -15.10 -2.36
N ALA A 117 3.40 -15.95 -1.77
CA ALA A 117 4.03 -17.04 -2.50
C ALA A 117 3.01 -18.03 -3.08
N LEU A 118 1.95 -18.35 -2.33
CA LEU A 118 0.84 -19.18 -2.82
C LEU A 118 0.07 -18.48 -3.95
N TRP A 119 -0.20 -17.19 -3.80
CA TRP A 119 -0.90 -16.41 -4.82
C TRP A 119 -0.09 -16.27 -6.12
N ARG A 120 1.24 -16.34 -6.04
CA ARG A 120 2.10 -16.26 -7.23
C ARG A 120 1.85 -17.40 -8.21
N GLU A 121 1.65 -18.61 -7.69
CA GLU A 121 1.37 -19.79 -8.51
C GLU A 121 0.03 -19.65 -9.21
N ALA A 122 -1.04 -19.42 -8.45
CA ALA A 122 -2.39 -19.21 -8.99
C ALA A 122 -2.44 -18.04 -9.99
N LEU A 123 -1.76 -16.92 -9.70
CA LEU A 123 -1.70 -15.79 -10.61
C LEU A 123 -0.96 -16.13 -11.91
N SER A 124 0.12 -16.93 -11.84
CA SER A 124 0.86 -17.32 -13.03
C SER A 124 0.03 -18.20 -13.96
N GLU A 125 -0.81 -19.06 -13.39
CA GLU A 125 -1.73 -19.91 -14.15
C GLU A 125 -2.83 -19.08 -14.82
N VAL A 126 -3.52 -18.22 -14.05
CA VAL A 126 -4.60 -17.36 -14.57
C VAL A 126 -4.07 -16.35 -15.60
N ALA A 127 -2.88 -15.77 -15.36
CA ALA A 127 -2.28 -14.84 -16.30
C ALA A 127 -1.77 -15.54 -17.57
N ALA A 128 -1.53 -16.86 -17.51
CA ALA A 128 -0.83 -17.64 -18.52
C ALA A 128 0.52 -17.01 -18.94
N ALA A 129 1.17 -16.35 -17.97
CA ALA A 129 2.37 -15.55 -18.18
C ALA A 129 3.22 -15.48 -16.89
N PRO A 130 4.53 -15.21 -17.00
CA PRO A 130 5.38 -15.06 -15.82
C PRO A 130 4.93 -13.91 -14.91
N VAL A 131 4.81 -14.21 -13.61
CA VAL A 131 4.55 -13.23 -12.56
C VAL A 131 5.86 -12.68 -12.00
N GLY A 132 6.01 -11.37 -12.04
CA GLY A 132 7.11 -10.64 -11.43
C GLY A 132 6.90 -10.38 -9.94
N ILE A 133 7.98 -10.09 -9.23
CA ILE A 133 7.96 -9.65 -7.83
C ILE A 133 8.50 -8.22 -7.80
N GLU A 134 7.60 -7.27 -7.53
CA GLU A 134 7.91 -5.86 -7.33
C GLU A 134 8.34 -5.62 -5.88
N ARG A 135 9.45 -4.92 -5.68
CA ARG A 135 10.07 -4.67 -4.36
C ARG A 135 10.22 -3.18 -4.10
N SER A 136 9.12 -2.46 -4.29
CA SER A 136 9.04 -1.01 -4.14
C SER A 136 7.97 -0.63 -3.13
N VAL A 137 8.15 0.52 -2.48
CA VAL A 137 7.13 1.15 -1.64
C VAL A 137 6.00 1.75 -2.50
N ASP A 138 6.34 2.18 -3.71
CA ASP A 138 5.41 2.77 -4.66
C ASP A 138 4.75 1.69 -5.52
N LEU A 139 3.47 1.88 -5.79
CA LEU A 139 2.73 1.09 -6.76
C LEU A 139 2.03 2.03 -7.76
N PRO A 140 1.89 1.61 -9.03
CA PRO A 140 1.19 2.39 -10.05
C PRO A 140 -0.35 2.36 -9.89
N VAL A 141 -0.84 1.87 -8.74
CA VAL A 141 -2.27 1.68 -8.45
C VAL A 141 -2.55 2.20 -7.05
N GLN A 142 -3.75 2.77 -6.88
CA GLN A 142 -4.25 3.12 -5.55
C GLN A 142 -4.78 1.85 -4.88
N LEU A 143 -4.58 1.72 -3.57
CA LEU A 143 -5.11 0.60 -2.80
C LEU A 143 -6.14 1.11 -1.79
N PRO A 144 -7.21 0.35 -1.52
CA PRO A 144 -8.23 0.73 -0.55
C PRO A 144 -7.77 0.55 0.91
N ALA A 145 -6.58 -0.01 1.13
CA ALA A 145 -6.01 -0.30 2.45
C ALA A 145 -4.49 -0.14 2.44
N HIS A 146 -3.91 0.02 3.62
CA HIS A 146 -2.45 0.14 3.78
C HIS A 146 -1.75 -1.16 3.44
N ARG A 147 -0.62 -1.06 2.74
CA ARG A 147 0.25 -2.21 2.48
C ARG A 147 0.94 -2.64 3.77
N LEU A 148 1.10 -3.95 3.93
CA LEU A 148 1.85 -4.52 5.03
C LEU A 148 3.37 -4.57 4.75
N MET A 149 3.75 -4.73 3.49
CA MET A 149 5.15 -4.87 3.08
C MET A 149 5.40 -4.24 1.70
N PRO A 150 6.64 -3.80 1.42
CA PRO A 150 7.04 -3.21 0.13
C PRO A 150 7.27 -4.30 -0.93
N VAL A 151 6.40 -5.30 -0.95
CA VAL A 151 6.45 -6.44 -1.87
C VAL A 151 5.07 -6.60 -2.51
N ALA A 152 5.06 -6.81 -3.82
CA ALA A 152 3.84 -7.13 -4.56
C ALA A 152 4.17 -8.12 -5.68
N LEU A 153 3.20 -8.94 -6.04
CA LEU A 153 3.22 -9.68 -7.29
C LEU A 153 2.68 -8.81 -8.40
N VAL A 154 3.28 -8.90 -9.58
CA VAL A 154 2.86 -8.15 -10.75
C VAL A 154 2.72 -9.09 -11.94
N ALA A 155 1.58 -9.00 -12.62
CA ALA A 155 1.36 -9.62 -13.93
C ALA A 155 1.27 -8.47 -14.96
N PRO A 156 2.40 -8.06 -15.58
CA PRO A 156 2.46 -6.86 -16.42
C PRO A 156 1.50 -6.89 -17.60
N ASP A 157 1.37 -8.05 -18.26
CA ASP A 157 0.50 -8.24 -19.42
C ASP A 157 -0.98 -8.03 -19.09
N ARG A 158 -1.36 -8.30 -17.84
CA ARG A 158 -2.71 -8.06 -17.31
C ARG A 158 -2.83 -6.75 -16.54
N ARG A 159 -1.73 -6.01 -16.37
CA ARG A 159 -1.62 -4.82 -15.50
C ARG A 159 -2.19 -5.06 -14.10
N LEU A 160 -2.03 -6.27 -13.60
CA LEU A 160 -2.57 -6.71 -12.32
C LEU A 160 -1.49 -6.69 -11.25
N VAL A 161 -1.82 -6.13 -10.10
CA VAL A 161 -0.98 -6.09 -8.90
C VAL A 161 -1.68 -6.86 -7.78
N VAL A 162 -0.94 -7.73 -7.09
CA VAL A 162 -1.41 -8.46 -5.92
C VAL A 162 -0.48 -8.18 -4.75
N THR A 163 -1.02 -7.68 -3.63
CA THR A 163 -0.19 -7.35 -2.45
C THR A 163 -0.95 -7.59 -1.15
N ALA A 164 -0.19 -7.88 -0.09
CA ALA A 164 -0.77 -8.04 1.24
C ALA A 164 -1.08 -6.68 1.87
N VAL A 165 -2.30 -6.54 2.37
CA VAL A 165 -2.77 -5.33 3.03
C VAL A 165 -3.12 -5.58 4.49
N CYS A 166 -3.06 -4.51 5.28
CA CYS A 166 -3.31 -4.52 6.70
C CYS A 166 -4.20 -3.35 7.12
N GLY A 167 -4.90 -3.55 8.24
CA GLY A 167 -5.62 -2.49 8.92
C GLY A 167 -4.83 -1.98 10.10
N ALA A 168 -5.15 -0.76 10.53
CA ALA A 168 -4.47 -0.14 11.66
C ALA A 168 -4.63 -0.96 12.97
N ARG A 169 -5.81 -1.56 13.19
CA ARG A 169 -6.08 -2.35 14.41
C ARG A 169 -5.54 -3.77 14.37
N THR A 170 -5.44 -4.40 13.19
CA THR A 170 -5.11 -5.83 13.12
C THR A 170 -3.68 -6.11 13.57
N LEU A 171 -2.71 -5.27 13.19
CA LEU A 171 -1.31 -5.51 13.53
C LEU A 171 -0.95 -5.14 14.97
N ALA A 172 -1.57 -4.09 15.53
CA ALA A 172 -1.35 -3.70 16.92
C ALA A 172 -1.84 -4.78 17.90
N GLU A 173 -2.85 -5.56 17.49
CA GLU A 173 -3.35 -6.72 18.23
C GLU A 173 -2.63 -8.03 17.88
N GLY A 174 -1.56 -7.97 17.07
CA GLY A 174 -0.83 -9.15 16.58
C GLY A 174 -1.65 -10.11 15.72
N ARG A 175 -2.73 -9.62 15.09
CA ARG A 175 -3.60 -10.39 14.21
C ARG A 175 -3.04 -10.42 12.79
N PRO A 176 -3.36 -11.48 12.02
CA PRO A 176 -2.90 -11.65 10.65
C PRO A 176 -3.30 -10.46 9.75
N PRO A 177 -2.66 -10.33 8.56
CA PRO A 177 -3.02 -9.34 7.55
C PRO A 177 -4.54 -9.37 7.31
N MET A 178 -5.13 -8.20 7.04
CA MET A 178 -6.57 -8.12 6.76
C MET A 178 -6.96 -8.93 5.52
N GLY A 179 -6.06 -9.01 4.54
CA GLY A 179 -6.36 -9.64 3.27
C GLY A 179 -5.31 -9.43 2.20
N ILE A 180 -5.65 -9.89 1.01
CA ILE A 180 -4.89 -9.67 -0.22
C ILE A 180 -5.67 -8.69 -1.08
N ALA A 181 -4.99 -7.61 -1.50
CA ALA A 181 -5.55 -6.66 -2.44
C ALA A 181 -5.15 -7.03 -3.87
N LEU A 182 -6.15 -7.10 -4.74
CA LEU A 182 -6.00 -7.17 -6.19
C LEU A 182 -6.31 -5.79 -6.76
N ALA A 183 -5.45 -5.30 -7.64
CA ALA A 183 -5.60 -3.98 -8.23
C ALA A 183 -5.19 -3.97 -9.70
N GLN A 184 -6.06 -3.42 -10.55
CA GLN A 184 -5.83 -3.21 -11.97
C GLN A 184 -6.43 -1.84 -12.34
N GLN A 185 -5.55 -0.90 -12.71
CA GLN A 185 -5.92 0.47 -13.08
C GLN A 185 -6.81 1.16 -12.03
N ASP A 186 -8.12 1.20 -12.26
CA ASP A 186 -9.14 1.85 -11.46
C ASP A 186 -10.05 0.87 -10.69
N VAL A 187 -9.78 -0.43 -10.82
CA VAL A 187 -10.49 -1.49 -10.10
C VAL A 187 -9.59 -2.05 -9.02
N THR A 188 -10.11 -2.08 -7.80
CA THR A 188 -9.40 -2.61 -6.63
C THR A 188 -10.35 -3.41 -5.77
N GLN A 189 -9.91 -4.56 -5.26
CA GLN A 189 -10.68 -5.38 -4.34
C GLN A 189 -9.77 -6.01 -3.29
N VAL A 190 -10.23 -6.07 -2.05
CA VAL A 190 -9.56 -6.82 -0.98
C VAL A 190 -10.33 -8.10 -0.73
N TYR A 191 -9.62 -9.22 -0.74
CA TYR A 191 -10.12 -10.55 -0.38
C TYR A 191 -9.58 -10.95 0.99
N ALA A 192 -10.41 -11.61 1.79
CA ALA A 192 -10.00 -12.01 3.12
C ALA A 192 -9.04 -13.20 3.03
N LEU A 193 -8.19 -13.37 4.05
CA LEU A 193 -7.53 -14.66 4.25
C LEU A 193 -8.53 -15.62 4.93
N PRO A 194 -8.64 -16.91 4.54
CA PRO A 194 -7.83 -17.68 3.60
C PRO A 194 -8.55 -17.95 2.26
N ASP A 195 -9.19 -16.94 1.66
CA ASP A 195 -9.95 -17.15 0.42
C ASP A 195 -9.07 -17.79 -0.67
N ASP A 196 -9.70 -18.66 -1.47
CA ASP A 196 -9.05 -19.40 -2.54
C ASP A 196 -8.54 -18.44 -3.64
N PRO A 197 -7.22 -18.42 -3.93
CA PRO A 197 -6.64 -17.46 -4.87
C PRO A 197 -7.23 -17.54 -6.27
N GLU A 198 -7.48 -18.74 -6.79
CA GLU A 198 -8.04 -18.96 -8.13
C GLU A 198 -9.43 -18.33 -8.23
N ARG A 199 -10.33 -18.67 -7.30
CA ARG A 199 -11.67 -18.10 -7.24
C ARG A 199 -11.65 -16.58 -7.08
N CYS A 200 -10.75 -16.03 -6.28
CA CYS A 200 -10.60 -14.59 -6.12
C CYS A 200 -10.14 -13.90 -7.41
N LEU A 201 -9.19 -14.50 -8.14
CA LEU A 201 -8.70 -13.98 -9.41
C LEU A 201 -9.79 -14.02 -10.50
N GLU A 202 -10.61 -15.07 -10.52
CA GLU A 202 -11.78 -15.17 -11.40
C GLU A 202 -12.82 -14.09 -11.09
N ASP A 203 -13.25 -13.96 -9.84
CA ASP A 203 -14.19 -12.91 -9.41
C ASP A 203 -13.64 -11.50 -9.72
N PHE A 204 -12.36 -11.26 -9.47
CA PHE A 204 -11.74 -9.98 -9.80
C PHE A 204 -11.75 -9.71 -11.31
N SER A 205 -11.45 -10.73 -12.12
CA SER A 205 -11.44 -10.60 -13.59
C SER A 205 -12.84 -10.25 -14.12
N ASP A 206 -13.88 -10.87 -13.58
CA ASP A 206 -15.27 -10.55 -13.94
C ASP A 206 -15.64 -9.12 -13.58
N ARG A 207 -15.26 -8.66 -12.37
CA ARG A 207 -15.47 -7.28 -11.91
C ARG A 207 -14.74 -6.27 -12.79
N ALA A 208 -13.48 -6.54 -13.13
CA ALA A 208 -12.68 -5.68 -14.00
C ALA A 208 -13.28 -5.59 -15.41
N ALA A 209 -13.73 -6.72 -15.97
CA ALA A 209 -14.39 -6.75 -17.26
C ALA A 209 -15.73 -6.00 -17.25
N GLU A 210 -16.51 -6.11 -16.18
CA GLU A 210 -17.75 -5.36 -16.03
C GLU A 210 -17.49 -3.86 -15.93
N HIS A 211 -16.50 -3.45 -15.13
CA HIS A 211 -16.11 -2.05 -15.00
C HIS A 211 -15.67 -1.45 -16.34
N ALA A 212 -14.84 -2.17 -17.10
CA ALA A 212 -14.40 -1.75 -18.43
C ALA A 212 -15.58 -1.54 -19.40
N ARG A 213 -16.58 -2.43 -19.38
CA ARG A 213 -17.81 -2.26 -20.19
C ARG A 213 -18.58 -1.01 -19.80
N ARG A 214 -18.78 -0.77 -18.50
CA ARG A 214 -19.48 0.43 -18.02
C ARG A 214 -18.73 1.71 -18.38
N LEU A 215 -17.40 1.70 -18.29
CA LEU A 215 -16.56 2.84 -18.65
C LEU A 215 -16.68 3.15 -20.15
N GLN A 216 -16.64 2.14 -21.01
CA GLN A 216 -16.85 2.32 -22.45
C GLN A 216 -18.21 2.96 -22.76
N GLU A 217 -19.29 2.47 -22.14
CA GLU A 217 -20.63 3.05 -22.32
C GLU A 217 -20.71 4.52 -21.87
N GLN A 218 -19.98 4.89 -20.82
CA GLN A 218 -19.91 6.27 -20.35
C GLN A 218 -19.14 7.16 -21.34
N LEU A 219 -18.02 6.69 -21.87
CA LEU A 219 -17.23 7.41 -22.88
C LEU A 219 -18.03 7.62 -24.16
N ASP A 220 -18.74 6.59 -24.65
CA ASP A 220 -19.59 6.71 -25.84
C ASP A 220 -20.71 7.76 -25.65
N LYS A 221 -21.30 7.82 -24.44
CA LYS A 221 -22.31 8.84 -24.09
C LYS A 221 -21.70 10.24 -24.00
N GLN A 222 -20.48 10.37 -23.47
CA GLN A 222 -19.76 11.64 -23.42
C GLN A 222 -19.44 12.14 -24.83
N ASP A 223 -18.91 11.28 -25.70
CA ASP A 223 -18.61 11.61 -27.09
C ASP A 223 -19.86 12.02 -27.88
N ALA A 224 -20.97 11.32 -27.68
CA ALA A 224 -22.26 11.70 -28.27
C ALA A 224 -22.74 13.08 -27.75
N SER A 225 -22.55 13.35 -26.46
CA SER A 225 -22.94 14.63 -25.84
C SER A 225 -22.09 15.79 -26.36
N VAL A 226 -20.76 15.60 -26.48
CA VAL A 226 -19.84 16.60 -27.04
C VAL A 226 -20.20 16.91 -28.48
N ARG A 227 -20.40 15.87 -29.31
CA ARG A 227 -20.83 16.04 -30.70
C ARG A 227 -22.12 16.84 -30.80
N ARG A 228 -23.11 16.51 -29.97
CA ARG A 228 -24.39 17.22 -29.93
C ARG A 228 -24.23 18.67 -29.48
N PHE A 229 -23.38 18.92 -28.50
CA PHE A 229 -23.07 20.28 -28.05
C PHE A 229 -22.39 21.11 -29.15
N MET A 230 -21.44 20.52 -29.89
CA MET A 230 -20.78 21.20 -31.02
C MET A 230 -21.74 21.46 -32.18
N GLU A 231 -22.65 20.53 -32.49
CA GLU A 231 -23.72 20.74 -33.48
C GLU A 231 -24.62 21.93 -33.11
N LEU A 232 -24.95 22.08 -31.83
CA LEU A 232 -25.81 23.16 -31.34
C LEU A 232 -25.10 24.52 -31.32
N ASN A 233 -23.77 24.56 -31.26
CA ASN A 233 -22.97 25.78 -31.11
C ASN A 233 -22.05 26.09 -32.32
N GLY A 234 -22.14 25.30 -33.41
CA GLY A 234 -21.46 25.60 -34.67
C GLY A 234 -22.08 26.80 -35.40
N ASP A 235 -21.38 27.33 -36.41
CA ASP A 235 -21.57 28.65 -37.06
C ASP A 235 -23.00 29.00 -37.56
N ASP A 236 -23.96 28.07 -37.56
CA ASP A 236 -25.35 28.31 -37.95
C ASP A 236 -26.35 28.33 -36.77
N GLY A 237 -25.91 28.14 -35.51
CA GLY A 237 -26.79 27.72 -34.40
C GLY A 237 -27.00 28.67 -33.22
N PHE A 238 -26.20 29.72 -33.04
CA PHE A 238 -26.32 30.61 -31.85
C PHE A 238 -26.29 32.10 -32.21
N HIS A 239 -27.30 32.53 -32.96
CA HIS A 239 -27.76 33.92 -32.91
C HIS A 239 -29.12 33.94 -32.21
N ALA A 240 -29.19 34.73 -31.13
CA ALA A 240 -30.32 34.96 -30.23
C ALA A 240 -30.50 33.91 -29.11
N THR A 241 -29.98 34.23 -27.92
CA THR A 241 -30.77 34.96 -26.90
C THR A 241 -29.89 35.40 -25.73
N GLY A 242 -29.97 36.69 -25.36
CA GLY A 242 -29.63 37.21 -24.03
C GLY A 242 -28.27 37.89 -23.91
#